data_AF-A0A3A4P253-F1
#
_entry.id   AF-A0A3A4P253-F1
#
_cell.length_a   1.000
_cell.length_b   1.000
_cell.length_c   1.000
_cell.angle_alpha   90.00
_cell.angle_beta   90.00
_cell.angle_gamma   90.00
#
_symmetry.space_group_name_H-M   'P 1'
#
loop_
_entity.id
_entity.type
_entity.pdbx_description
1 polymer ?
#
loop_
_entity_poly.entity_id
_entity_poly.type
_entity_poly.pdbx_seq_one_letter_code
_entity_poly.pdbx_strand_id
1 'polypeptide(L)'
;LISIAIFGLYQAIFMANAGGAWDNAKKLVETELNMKGTELHAATIVGDTVGDPFKDTSSVAMNPIIKFTTLFGLLAVELAITLDPSVSHTLAVVFFLISTFFVYRSFYGMRIKTDEA
;
A
#
# COMPACT_ATOMS: atom_id res chain seq x y z
N LEU A 1 4.00 -10.92 -8.80
CA LEU A 1 4.68 -11.20 -7.51
C LEU A 1 5.94 -10.34 -7.32
N ILE A 2 6.89 -10.38 -8.26
CA ILE A 2 8.16 -9.61 -8.17
C ILE A 2 7.91 -8.10 -7.96
N SER A 3 7.01 -7.49 -8.75
CA SER A 3 6.71 -6.06 -8.62
C SER A 3 6.17 -5.70 -7.23
N ILE A 4 5.28 -6.52 -6.66
CA ILE A 4 4.71 -6.29 -5.33
C ILE A 4 5.81 -6.34 -4.25
N ALA A 5 6.74 -7.28 -4.36
CA ALA A 5 7.85 -7.38 -3.42
C ALA A 5 8.79 -6.17 -3.49
N ILE A 6 9.17 -5.74 -4.70
CA ILE A 6 10.11 -4.62 -4.86
C ILE A 6 9.44 -3.30 -4.49
N PHE A 7 8.35 -2.92 -5.15
CA PHE A 7 7.70 -1.63 -4.90
C PHE A 7 7.09 -1.56 -3.50
N GLY A 8 6.47 -2.65 -3.04
CA GLY A 8 5.88 -2.72 -1.70
C GLY A 8 6.93 -2.60 -0.59
N LEU A 9 8.12 -3.20 -0.75
CA LEU A 9 9.19 -3.06 0.23
C LEU A 9 9.68 -1.62 0.35
N TYR A 10 10.01 -0.98 -0.76
CA TYR A 10 10.48 0.41 -0.73
C TYR A 10 9.40 1.37 -0.22
N GLN A 11 8.13 1.14 -0.58
CA GLN A 11 7.01 1.92 -0.06
C GLN A 11 6.83 1.73 1.45
N ALA A 12 6.95 0.49 1.97
CA ALA A 12 6.86 0.21 3.40
C ALA A 12 7.94 0.95 4.20
N ILE A 13 9.19 0.89 3.72
CA ILE A 13 10.33 1.58 4.34
C ILE A 13 10.12 3.10 4.32
N PHE A 14 9.68 3.63 3.18
CA PHE A 14 9.40 5.06 3.05
C PHE A 14 8.35 5.52 4.07
N MET A 15 7.21 4.84 4.16
CA MET A 15 6.13 5.21 5.08
C MET A 15 6.56 5.12 6.55
N ALA A 16 7.29 4.07 6.93
CA ALA A 16 7.81 3.91 8.29
C ALA A 16 8.79 5.05 8.65
N ASN A 17 9.73 5.36 7.75
CA ASN A 17 10.74 6.38 7.99
C ASN A 17 10.15 7.80 7.99
N ALA A 18 9.25 8.10 7.06
CA ALA A 18 8.61 9.41 6.97
C ALA A 18 7.76 9.69 8.23
N GLY A 19 6.90 8.74 8.63
CA GLY A 19 6.09 8.89 9.84
C GLY A 19 6.93 8.97 11.12
N GLY A 20 7.99 8.15 11.22
CA GLY A 20 8.92 8.21 12.36
C GLY A 20 9.71 9.52 12.42
N ALA A 21 10.09 10.09 11.28
CA ALA A 21 10.77 11.38 11.22
C ALA A 21 9.86 12.52 11.71
N TRP A 22 8.58 12.54 11.31
CA TRP A 22 7.62 13.54 11.79
C TRP A 22 7.33 13.42 13.30
N ASP A 23 7.19 12.20 13.85
CA ASP A 23 7.05 12.00 15.29
C ASP A 23 8.28 12.48 16.06
N ASN A 24 9.47 12.14 15.58
CA ASN A 24 10.73 12.58 16.22
C ASN A 24 10.92 14.10 16.13
N ALA A 25 10.53 14.73 15.03
CA ALA A 25 10.55 16.18 14.90
C ALA A 25 9.58 16.86 15.90
N LYS A 26 8.38 16.29 16.09
CA LYS A 26 7.45 16.76 17.12
C LYS A 26 8.07 16.62 18.52
N LYS A 27 8.61 15.45 18.85
CA LYS A 27 9.28 15.19 20.15
C LYS A 27 10.44 16.16 20.41
N LEU A 28 11.26 16.46 19.41
CA LEU A 28 12.35 17.45 19.51
C LEU A 28 11.83 18.84 19.93
N VAL A 29 10.75 19.30 19.29
CA VAL A 29 10.10 20.58 19.63
C VAL A 29 9.52 20.57 21.05
N GLU A 30 8.98 19.43 21.46
CA GLU A 30 8.37 19.25 22.78
C GLU A 30 9.39 19.18 23.92
N THR A 31 10.52 18.51 23.75
CA THR A 31 11.45 18.17 24.84
C THR A 31 12.74 18.98 24.83
N GLU A 32 13.36 19.17 23.67
CA GLU A 32 14.66 19.87 23.60
C GLU A 32 14.46 21.37 23.45
N LEU A 33 13.51 21.78 22.60
CA LEU A 33 13.24 23.19 22.35
C LEU A 33 12.25 23.80 23.34
N ASN A 34 11.50 22.98 24.09
CA ASN A 34 10.49 23.40 25.07
C ASN A 34 9.46 24.39 24.50
N MET A 35 9.15 24.28 23.20
CA MET A 35 8.28 25.22 22.49
C MET A 35 6.83 24.72 22.38
N LYS A 36 6.31 24.07 23.43
CA LYS A 36 4.91 23.60 23.45
C LYS A 36 3.94 24.77 23.35
N GLY A 37 2.92 24.60 22.51
CA GLY A 37 1.88 25.61 22.28
C GLY A 37 2.25 26.73 21.32
N THR A 38 3.45 26.71 20.73
CA THR A 38 3.86 27.64 19.68
C THR A 38 3.31 27.24 18.30
N GLU A 39 3.35 28.15 17.33
CA GLU A 39 3.00 27.82 15.93
C GLU A 39 3.87 26.70 15.36
N LEU A 40 5.16 26.63 15.75
CA LEU A 40 6.05 25.55 15.34
C LEU A 40 5.57 24.18 15.87
N HIS A 41 5.12 24.13 17.13
CA HIS A 41 4.57 22.92 17.72
C HIS A 41 3.26 22.49 17.04
N ALA A 42 2.39 23.45 16.70
CA ALA A 42 1.17 23.15 15.95
C ALA A 42 1.50 22.54 14.56
N ALA A 43 2.52 23.07 13.87
CA ALA A 43 2.95 22.52 12.58
C ALA A 43 3.51 21.09 12.69
N THR A 44 4.30 20.78 13.72
CA THR A 44 4.83 19.43 13.91
C THR A 44 3.76 18.42 14.34
N ILE A 45 2.72 18.85 15.07
CA ILE A 45 1.54 18.01 15.36
C ILE A 45 0.83 17.61 14.07
N VAL A 46 0.63 18.54 13.12
CA VAL A 46 0.02 18.21 11.83
C VAL A 46 0.85 17.17 11.07
N GLY A 47 2.18 17.34 11.06
CA GLY A 47 3.10 16.36 10.45
C GLY A 47 2.97 14.97 11.07
N ASP A 48 2.97 14.86 12.40
CA ASP A 48 2.83 13.58 13.09
C ASP A 48 1.44 12.95 12.86
N THR A 49 0.38 13.76 12.84
CA THR A 49 -0.99 13.28 12.55
C THR A 49 -1.10 12.67 11.15
N VAL A 50 -0.39 13.22 10.16
CA VAL A 50 -0.28 12.63 8.82
C VAL A 50 0.63 11.40 8.82
N GLY A 51 1.66 11.39 9.66
CA GLY A 51 2.63 10.31 9.82
C GLY A 51 2.12 9.07 10.56
N ASP A 52 1.14 9.21 11.44
CA ASP A 52 0.60 8.11 12.27
C ASP A 52 0.01 6.97 11.40
N PRO A 53 -0.88 7.23 10.41
CA PRO A 53 -1.33 6.17 9.51
C PRO A 53 -0.18 5.52 8.73
N PHE A 54 0.86 6.29 8.38
CA PHE A 54 2.00 5.80 7.60
C PHE A 54 2.87 4.84 8.43
N LYS A 55 3.26 5.21 9.65
CA LYS A 55 4.17 4.43 10.50
C LYS A 55 3.47 3.29 11.24
N ASP A 56 2.21 3.46 11.65
CA ASP A 56 1.53 2.50 12.52
C ASP A 56 0.56 1.57 11.79
N THR A 57 0.06 1.98 10.62
CA THR A 57 -0.95 1.20 9.88
C THR A 57 -0.43 0.71 8.53
N SER A 58 -0.19 1.62 7.58
CA SER A 58 0.08 1.25 6.19
C SER A 58 1.44 0.56 6.01
N SER A 59 2.51 1.04 6.66
CA SER A 59 3.83 0.40 6.57
C SER A 59 3.87 -0.97 7.24
N VAL A 60 3.25 -1.11 8.42
CA VAL A 60 3.13 -2.38 9.15
C VAL A 60 2.34 -3.40 8.32
N ALA A 61 1.27 -2.96 7.65
CA ALA A 61 0.44 -3.82 6.80
C ALA A 61 1.13 -4.30 5.51
N MET A 62 2.20 -3.64 5.04
CA MET A 62 2.89 -4.07 3.82
C MET A 62 3.59 -5.43 3.97
N ASN A 63 4.14 -5.75 5.13
CA ASN A 63 4.83 -7.03 5.36
C ASN A 63 3.90 -8.25 5.18
N PRO A 64 2.72 -8.32 5.81
CA PRO A 64 1.77 -9.40 5.54
C PRO A 64 1.25 -9.38 4.10
N ILE A 65 1.00 -8.19 3.50
CA ILE A 65 0.55 -8.11 2.10
C ILE A 65 1.56 -8.77 1.16
N ILE A 66 2.86 -8.48 1.31
CA ILE A 66 3.90 -9.08 0.48
C ILE A 66 3.98 -10.58 0.73
N LYS A 67 4.04 -11.03 1.99
CA LYS A 67 4.20 -12.45 2.34
C LYS A 67 3.01 -13.32 1.94
N PHE A 68 1.78 -12.87 2.23
CA PHE A 68 0.60 -13.65 1.90
C PHE A 68 0.34 -13.67 0.39
N THR A 69 0.55 -12.56 -0.31
CA THR A 69 0.36 -12.54 -1.77
C THR A 69 1.36 -13.44 -2.49
N THR A 70 2.62 -13.50 -2.04
CA THR A 70 3.61 -14.42 -2.62
C THR A 70 3.30 -15.87 -2.29
N LEU A 71 2.89 -16.17 -1.04
CA LEU A 71 2.46 -17.51 -0.65
C LEU A 71 1.29 -18.02 -1.48
N PHE A 72 0.20 -17.25 -1.57
CA PHE A 72 -0.97 -17.63 -2.37
C PHE A 72 -0.64 -17.71 -3.86
N GLY A 73 0.27 -16.85 -4.35
CA GLY A 73 0.73 -16.91 -5.74
C GLY A 73 1.45 -18.21 -6.07
N LEU A 74 2.30 -18.72 -5.16
CA LEU A 74 2.96 -20.02 -5.34
C LEU A 74 1.96 -21.18 -5.30
N LEU A 75 1.03 -21.17 -4.33
CA LEU A 75 -0.02 -22.19 -4.23
C LEU A 75 -0.93 -22.22 -5.47
N ALA A 76 -1.24 -21.05 -6.05
CA ALA A 76 -2.01 -20.97 -7.28
C ALA A 76 -1.27 -21.60 -8.48
N VAL A 77 0.05 -21.44 -8.56
CA VAL A 77 0.88 -22.10 -9.58
C VAL A 77 0.89 -23.60 -9.38
N GLU A 78 1.04 -24.09 -8.15
CA GLU A 78 1.00 -25.52 -7.82
C GLU A 78 -0.36 -26.15 -8.20
N LEU A 79 -1.46 -25.44 -7.93
CA LEU A 79 -2.79 -25.88 -8.36
C LEU A 79 -2.89 -25.93 -9.90
N ALA A 80 -2.34 -24.94 -10.59
CA ALA A 80 -2.41 -24.86 -12.05
C ALA A 80 -1.66 -26.00 -12.76
N ILE A 81 -0.58 -26.53 -12.17
CA ILE A 81 0.20 -27.65 -12.72
C ILE A 81 -0.34 -29.03 -12.34
N THR A 82 -1.15 -29.13 -11.28
CA THR A 82 -1.73 -30.41 -10.81
C THR A 82 -3.08 -30.73 -11.42
N LEU A 83 -3.84 -29.72 -11.84
CA LEU A 83 -5.15 -29.89 -12.49
C LEU A 83 -5.02 -30.37 -13.95
N ASP A 84 -6.11 -30.96 -14.45
CA ASP A 84 -6.23 -31.29 -15.87
C ASP A 84 -5.94 -30.06 -16.75
N PRO A 85 -5.11 -30.17 -17.81
CA PRO A 85 -4.74 -29.03 -18.64
C PRO A 85 -5.94 -28.26 -19.21
N SER A 86 -7.02 -28.97 -19.56
CA SER A 86 -8.24 -28.34 -20.12
C SER A 86 -8.93 -27.45 -19.09
N VAL A 87 -9.03 -27.93 -17.85
CA VAL A 87 -9.61 -27.17 -16.74
C VAL A 87 -8.72 -25.98 -16.37
N SER A 88 -7.41 -26.21 -16.28
CA SER A 88 -6.41 -25.17 -15.97
C SER A 88 -6.44 -24.02 -16.99
N HIS A 89 -6.44 -24.34 -18.29
CA HIS A 89 -6.54 -23.32 -19.34
C HIS A 89 -7.88 -22.58 -19.33
N THR A 90 -8.99 -23.28 -19.10
CA THR A 90 -10.31 -22.65 -19.00
C THR A 90 -10.35 -21.65 -17.85
N LEU A 91 -9.90 -22.04 -16.66
CA LEU A 91 -9.83 -21.16 -15.50
C LEU A 91 -8.89 -19.96 -15.73
N ALA A 92 -7.73 -20.20 -16.36
CA ALA A 92 -6.79 -19.14 -16.69
C ALA A 92 -7.41 -18.07 -17.61
N VAL A 93 -8.15 -18.50 -18.65
CA VAL A 93 -8.85 -17.57 -19.55
C VAL A 93 -9.93 -16.80 -18.80
N VAL A 94 -10.75 -17.47 -17.98
CA VAL A 94 -11.81 -16.83 -17.19
C VAL A 94 -11.22 -15.79 -16.23
N PHE A 95 -10.20 -16.15 -15.44
CA PHE A 95 -9.56 -15.22 -14.52
C PHE A 95 -8.85 -14.06 -15.22
N PHE A 96 -8.25 -14.30 -16.38
CA PHE A 96 -7.62 -13.26 -17.18
C PHE A 96 -8.64 -12.24 -17.70
N LEU A 97 -9.79 -12.70 -18.21
CA LEU A 97 -10.86 -11.82 -18.68
C LEU A 97 -11.46 -11.00 -17.54
N ILE A 98 -11.72 -11.63 -16.38
CA ILE A 98 -12.21 -10.94 -15.18
C ILE A 98 -11.21 -9.88 -14.73
N SER A 99 -9.92 -10.24 -14.63
CA SER A 99 -8.84 -9.31 -14.25
C SER A 99 -8.78 -8.12 -15.20
N THR A 100 -8.80 -8.37 -16.51
CA THR A 100 -8.75 -7.32 -17.54
C THR A 100 -9.95 -6.38 -17.43
N PHE A 101 -11.15 -6.92 -17.21
CA PHE A 101 -12.36 -6.12 -17.01
C PHE A 101 -12.25 -5.22 -15.77
N PHE A 102 -11.78 -5.74 -14.64
CA PHE A 102 -11.62 -4.94 -13.42
C PHE A 102 -10.54 -3.87 -13.57
N VAL A 103 -9.42 -4.18 -14.23
CA VAL A 103 -8.37 -3.19 -14.54
C VAL A 103 -8.96 -2.09 -15.41
N TYR A 104 -9.63 -2.43 -16.51
CA TYR A 104 -10.25 -1.46 -17.39
C TYR A 104 -11.28 -0.58 -16.63
N ARG A 105 -12.17 -1.19 -15.86
CA ARG A 105 -13.16 -0.48 -15.04
C ARG A 105 -12.50 0.47 -14.05
N SER A 106 -11.40 0.06 -13.41
CA SER A 106 -10.69 0.88 -12.43
C SER A 106 -10.10 2.14 -13.07
N PHE A 107 -9.43 1.98 -14.22
CA PHE A 107 -8.77 3.10 -14.89
C PHE A 107 -9.73 4.01 -15.67
N TYR A 108 -10.77 3.45 -16.28
CA TYR A 108 -11.63 4.20 -17.21
C TYR A 108 -13.05 4.44 -16.67
N GLY A 109 -13.58 3.51 -15.88
CA GLY A 109 -14.94 3.60 -15.34
C GLY A 109 -15.10 4.48 -14.11
N MET A 110 -14.01 4.76 -13.38
CA MET A 110 -14.03 5.61 -12.18
C MET A 110 -13.47 7.02 -12.42
N ARG A 111 -13.19 7.39 -13.68
CA ARG A 111 -12.80 8.76 -14.00
C ARG A 111 -14.01 9.65 -13.77
N ILE A 112 -13.86 10.63 -12.87
CA ILE A 112 -14.87 11.66 -12.66
C ILE A 112 -15.05 12.37 -14.00
N LYS A 113 -16.23 12.23 -14.61
CA LYS A 113 -16.59 13.05 -15.76
C LYS A 113 -16.76 14.46 -15.21
N THR A 114 -15.90 15.36 -15.67
CA THR A 114 -16.13 16.79 -15.46
C THR A 114 -17.32 17.11 -16.37
N ASP A 115 -18.53 17.08 -15.80
CA ASP A 115 -19.67 17.66 -16.48
C ASP A 115 -19.31 19.14 -16.70
N GLU A 116 -19.44 19.58 -17.95
CA GLU A 116 -19.04 20.90 -18.43
C GLU A 116 -19.62 22.00 -17.53
N ALA A 117 -18.74 22.94 -17.16
CA ALA A 117 -19.09 24.16 -16.43
C ALA A 117 -19.98 25.10 -17.25
#